data_AF-A0A7J5ULG4-F1
#
_entry.id   AF-A0A7J5ULG4-F1
#
_cell.length_a   1.000
_cell.length_b   1.000
_cell.length_c   1.000
_cell.angle_alpha   90.00
_cell.angle_beta   90.00
_cell.angle_gamma   90.00
#
_symmetry.space_group_name_H-M   'P 1'
#
loop_
_entity.id
_entity.type
_entity.pdbx_description
1 polymer ?
#
loop_
_entity_poly.entity_id
_entity_poly.type
_entity_poly.pdbx_seq_one_letter_code
_entity_poly.pdbx_strand_id
1 'polypeptide(L)'
;MMTTTRRRGIATLAGAAAVAMVLSACGADDMGGGTGGGGGGSSSAAGADCAAYEQYGTFKGEKVNLFSSIRETEADQLQDTFTDFSECTGIDVVHNGSGEFEQQVVVQAEGGNAPDLAIFPQPGLLARMVKDGYVVEAPDAVEKNVDEGWSEDWKAYGTVDGKFYAAPLMASVKSFVWYSPTLFAEKGYEVPTTWDELMSLTEKIAATGEKPWCAGIESGGATGWPATDWIEDMVLRQGGGDLYDKWVTHEVPFNDPQILAAADMAGAILKNDDYVNGGIGDSRSIATTSFNDGGLPILDGKCYMHRQASFYEAQWPEGTDVSPEGQAFAFYLPGKTADEKPLLTGGEFVGAFNDKEATQAVQAYMASGDWANTRVKIGGVTSANKAVDPANASSDVLRLAIELLQDKDAVARFDGSDLMPSEVGAGSFWTGMTQWIDGADTKTVLDQIEASWPAS
;
A
#
# COMPACT_ATOMS: atom_id res chain seq x y z
N MET A 1 27.99 25.80 -73.15
CA MET A 1 29.04 25.00 -72.48
C MET A 1 28.46 23.60 -72.26
N MET A 2 28.71 22.66 -73.17
CA MET A 2 29.76 21.61 -73.07
C MET A 2 29.53 20.71 -71.84
N THR A 3 29.35 19.38 -71.90
CA THR A 3 29.44 18.40 -72.99
C THR A 3 28.93 17.01 -72.53
N THR A 4 28.24 16.29 -73.44
CA THR A 4 28.27 14.83 -73.74
C THR A 4 27.90 13.71 -72.74
N THR A 5 26.77 13.06 -73.05
CA THR A 5 26.52 11.61 -73.32
C THR A 5 27.66 10.57 -73.20
N ARG A 6 27.43 9.39 -72.57
CA ARG A 6 26.90 8.11 -73.16
C ARG A 6 27.38 6.82 -72.42
N ARG A 7 26.38 6.01 -71.98
CA ARG A 7 26.12 4.56 -72.25
C ARG A 7 26.93 3.38 -71.64
N ARG A 8 26.10 2.38 -71.25
CA ARG A 8 26.24 0.88 -71.26
C ARG A 8 27.04 0.27 -70.10
N GLY A 9 26.64 -0.81 -69.43
CA GLY A 9 25.49 -1.71 -69.57
C GLY A 9 25.81 -3.06 -68.90
N ILE A 10 24.75 -3.83 -68.62
CA ILE A 10 24.69 -5.29 -68.36
C ILE A 10 24.89 -5.75 -66.90
N ALA A 11 23.89 -6.54 -66.49
CA ALA A 11 23.65 -7.20 -65.23
C ALA A 11 24.38 -8.55 -65.08
N THR A 12 24.56 -8.99 -63.84
CA THR A 12 24.63 -10.42 -63.48
C THR A 12 23.91 -10.67 -62.15
N LEU A 13 23.09 -11.71 -62.17
CA LEU A 13 22.28 -12.29 -61.10
C LEU A 13 23.04 -13.39 -60.35
N ALA A 14 22.42 -13.86 -59.26
CA ALA A 14 22.65 -15.09 -58.46
C ALA A 14 23.41 -14.86 -57.15
N GLY A 15 22.99 -15.39 -55.99
CA GLY A 15 21.90 -16.32 -55.66
C GLY A 15 21.87 -16.54 -54.15
N ALA A 16 20.72 -16.96 -53.62
CA ALA A 16 20.48 -17.19 -52.20
C ALA A 16 21.18 -18.47 -51.68
N ALA A 17 21.59 -18.47 -50.40
CA ALA A 17 21.75 -19.68 -49.61
C ALA A 17 21.50 -19.39 -48.13
N ALA A 18 20.54 -20.11 -47.55
CA ALA A 18 20.22 -20.15 -46.13
C ALA A 18 21.24 -20.99 -45.37
N VAL A 19 21.53 -20.62 -44.11
CA VAL A 19 22.06 -21.54 -43.09
C VAL A 19 21.42 -21.20 -41.76
N ALA A 20 20.61 -22.13 -41.26
CA ALA A 20 20.23 -22.23 -39.85
C ALA A 20 21.38 -22.90 -39.08
N MET A 21 21.70 -22.43 -37.87
CA MET A 21 22.41 -23.25 -36.88
C MET A 21 21.85 -23.05 -35.48
N VAL A 22 21.63 -24.21 -34.88
CA VAL A 22 21.07 -24.54 -33.56
C VAL A 22 22.20 -24.57 -32.52
N LEU A 23 21.80 -24.35 -31.27
CA LEU A 23 22.45 -24.59 -29.97
C LEU A 23 23.71 -25.49 -29.97
N SER A 24 24.68 -25.18 -29.09
CA SER A 24 24.95 -25.95 -27.84
C SER A 24 26.32 -25.63 -27.22
N ALA A 25 26.30 -25.52 -25.88
CA ALA A 25 27.27 -26.07 -24.92
C ALA A 25 28.64 -25.39 -24.66
N CYS A 26 28.71 -24.75 -23.47
CA CYS A 26 29.58 -24.99 -22.31
C CYS A 26 31.12 -25.15 -22.41
N GLY A 27 31.81 -24.48 -21.46
CA GLY A 27 33.14 -24.82 -20.90
C GLY A 27 34.15 -23.67 -21.06
N ALA A 28 34.36 -22.77 -20.09
CA ALA A 28 35.05 -22.89 -18.78
C ALA A 28 36.60 -22.90 -18.86
N ASP A 29 37.22 -21.83 -18.37
CA ASP A 29 38.56 -21.70 -17.74
C ASP A 29 38.60 -20.26 -17.16
N ASP A 30 38.30 -20.04 -15.88
CA ASP A 30 39.15 -20.18 -14.67
C ASP A 30 40.36 -19.23 -14.62
N MET A 31 40.30 -18.28 -13.67
CA MET A 31 41.43 -17.62 -13.00
C MET A 31 40.96 -17.15 -11.61
N GLY A 32 40.96 -18.09 -10.64
CA GLY A 32 41.47 -17.98 -9.26
C GLY A 32 40.83 -16.97 -8.28
N GLY A 33 40.57 -17.28 -7.02
CA GLY A 33 40.95 -18.43 -6.20
C GLY A 33 41.19 -18.01 -4.74
N GLY A 34 40.28 -18.41 -3.85
CA GLY A 34 40.50 -18.66 -2.40
C GLY A 34 40.26 -17.50 -1.43
N THR A 35 39.72 -17.68 -0.22
CA THR A 35 39.18 -18.84 0.52
C THR A 35 38.49 -18.29 1.77
N GLY A 36 37.30 -18.80 2.12
CA GLY A 36 36.61 -18.50 3.38
C GLY A 36 35.31 -19.30 3.50
N GLY A 37 35.42 -20.60 3.78
CA GLY A 37 34.29 -21.52 3.88
C GLY A 37 33.52 -21.41 5.19
N GLY A 38 32.21 -21.66 5.11
CA GLY A 38 31.31 -21.77 6.25
C GLY A 38 29.92 -22.26 5.87
N GLY A 39 29.80 -23.56 5.60
CA GLY A 39 28.60 -24.35 5.90
C GLY A 39 27.32 -24.08 5.12
N GLY A 40 27.26 -24.56 3.88
CA GLY A 40 25.98 -24.87 3.23
C GLY A 40 25.27 -26.00 3.97
N GLY A 41 24.18 -25.66 4.64
CA GLY A 41 23.12 -26.60 4.94
C GLY A 41 22.26 -26.74 3.68
N SER A 42 22.51 -27.77 2.88
CA SER A 42 21.52 -28.27 1.93
C SER A 42 20.36 -28.81 2.77
N SER A 43 19.35 -27.98 3.01
CA SER A 43 18.03 -28.48 3.32
C SER A 43 17.55 -29.20 2.06
N SER A 44 17.57 -30.53 2.09
CA SER A 44 16.64 -31.30 1.30
C SER A 44 15.27 -30.64 1.44
N ALA A 45 14.69 -30.16 0.34
CA ALA A 45 13.29 -29.75 0.32
C ALA A 45 12.49 -30.93 0.86
N ALA A 46 12.02 -30.81 2.11
CA ALA A 46 10.86 -31.56 2.53
C ALA A 46 9.77 -31.06 1.59
N GLY A 47 9.23 -31.92 0.72
CA GLY A 47 8.11 -31.52 -0.14
C GLY A 47 7.01 -30.94 0.73
N ALA A 48 6.31 -29.92 0.21
CA ALA A 48 5.25 -29.24 0.94
C ALA A 48 4.27 -30.25 1.56
N ASP A 49 3.86 -30.01 2.81
CA ASP A 49 2.82 -30.82 3.45
C ASP A 49 1.46 -30.45 2.84
N CYS A 50 1.10 -31.14 1.76
CA CYS A 50 -0.11 -30.83 1.01
C CYS A 50 -1.41 -31.11 1.75
N ALA A 51 -1.38 -31.76 2.93
CA ALA A 51 -2.57 -32.02 3.72
C ALA A 51 -3.35 -30.74 4.06
N ALA A 52 -2.65 -29.62 4.30
CA ALA A 52 -3.28 -28.32 4.59
C ALA A 52 -4.04 -27.73 3.38
N TYR A 53 -3.66 -28.14 2.16
CA TYR A 53 -4.17 -27.58 0.91
C TYR A 53 -5.21 -28.47 0.21
N GLU A 54 -5.41 -29.71 0.65
CA GLU A 54 -6.37 -30.66 0.04
C GLU A 54 -7.78 -30.08 -0.08
N GLN A 55 -8.20 -29.24 0.88
CA GLN A 55 -9.51 -28.58 0.89
C GLN A 55 -9.74 -27.62 -0.29
N TYR A 56 -8.67 -27.10 -0.90
CA TYR A 56 -8.77 -26.20 -2.06
C TYR A 56 -8.87 -26.96 -3.38
N GLY A 57 -8.60 -28.26 -3.40
CA GLY A 57 -8.69 -29.11 -4.59
C GLY A 57 -7.38 -29.22 -5.38
N THR A 58 -7.47 -29.83 -6.56
CA THR A 58 -6.33 -30.04 -7.46
C THR A 58 -6.69 -29.66 -8.89
N PHE A 59 -5.90 -28.77 -9.48
CA PHE A 59 -6.09 -28.17 -10.78
C PHE A 59 -4.81 -28.34 -11.59
N LYS A 60 -4.80 -29.20 -12.60
CA LYS A 60 -3.56 -29.50 -13.32
C LYS A 60 -3.20 -28.39 -14.31
N GLY A 61 -2.35 -27.46 -13.86
CA GLY A 61 -1.78 -26.41 -14.72
C GLY A 61 -2.78 -25.30 -15.08
N GLU A 62 -3.81 -25.11 -14.25
CA GLU A 62 -4.68 -23.94 -14.35
C GLU A 62 -3.91 -22.69 -13.94
N LYS A 63 -4.24 -21.55 -14.55
CA LYS A 63 -3.60 -20.27 -14.26
C LYS A 63 -4.63 -19.27 -13.75
N VAL A 64 -4.29 -18.56 -12.66
CA VAL A 64 -5.10 -17.50 -12.06
C VAL A 64 -4.29 -16.20 -12.10
N ASN A 65 -4.79 -15.20 -12.82
CA ASN A 65 -4.15 -13.88 -12.89
C ASN A 65 -4.67 -12.99 -11.75
N LEU A 66 -3.76 -12.49 -10.93
CA LEU A 66 -4.02 -11.60 -9.80
C LEU A 66 -3.46 -10.20 -10.12
N PHE A 67 -4.29 -9.17 -10.03
CA PHE A 67 -3.90 -7.78 -10.32
C PHE A 67 -3.97 -6.89 -9.08
N SER A 68 -3.00 -6.00 -8.87
CA SER A 68 -3.01 -5.08 -7.71
C SER A 68 -2.13 -3.84 -7.91
N SER A 69 -2.16 -2.93 -6.94
CA SER A 69 -1.20 -1.83 -6.80
C SER A 69 0.15 -2.25 -6.19
N ILE A 70 0.22 -3.41 -5.53
CA ILE A 70 1.43 -3.98 -4.89
C ILE A 70 2.52 -4.21 -5.94
N ARG A 71 3.75 -3.76 -5.65
CA ARG A 71 4.91 -3.81 -6.57
C ARG A 71 6.20 -4.08 -5.81
N GLU A 72 7.28 -4.28 -6.56
CA GLU A 72 8.65 -4.34 -6.03
C GLU A 72 8.79 -5.47 -4.98
N THR A 73 9.52 -5.23 -3.88
CA THR A 73 9.78 -6.24 -2.85
C THR A 73 8.50 -6.84 -2.26
N GLU A 74 7.44 -6.04 -2.13
CA GLU A 74 6.17 -6.53 -1.59
C GLU A 74 5.46 -7.49 -2.58
N ALA A 75 5.62 -7.29 -3.89
CA ALA A 75 5.08 -8.19 -4.90
C ALA A 75 5.77 -9.56 -4.88
N ASP A 76 7.10 -9.59 -4.73
CA ASP A 76 7.85 -10.83 -4.56
C ASP A 76 7.40 -11.58 -3.30
N GLN A 77 7.26 -10.87 -2.18
CA GLN A 77 6.76 -11.43 -0.92
C GLN A 77 5.31 -11.94 -1.01
N LEU A 78 4.44 -11.25 -1.75
CA LEU A 78 3.09 -11.72 -2.02
C LEU A 78 3.13 -13.00 -2.86
N GLN A 79 3.96 -13.05 -3.89
CA GLN A 79 4.12 -14.22 -4.75
C GLN A 79 4.62 -15.44 -3.95
N ASP A 80 5.53 -15.23 -3.00
CA ASP A 80 6.05 -16.29 -2.13
C ASP A 80 4.95 -16.99 -1.31
N THR A 81 3.88 -16.28 -0.93
CA THR A 81 2.74 -16.85 -0.19
C THR A 81 2.00 -17.96 -0.94
N PHE A 82 2.15 -18.01 -2.27
CA PHE A 82 1.49 -18.99 -3.12
C PHE A 82 2.38 -20.21 -3.42
N THR A 83 3.63 -20.28 -2.96
CA THR A 83 4.57 -21.35 -3.33
C THR A 83 4.03 -22.73 -3.00
N ASP A 84 3.77 -23.00 -1.71
CA ASP A 84 3.27 -24.31 -1.25
C ASP A 84 1.85 -24.58 -1.78
N PHE A 85 1.01 -23.56 -1.83
CA PHE A 85 -0.34 -23.64 -2.40
C PHE A 85 -0.29 -24.08 -3.88
N SER A 86 0.60 -23.50 -4.67
CA SER A 86 0.75 -23.79 -6.10
C SER A 86 1.34 -25.18 -6.32
N GLU A 87 2.33 -25.59 -5.51
CA GLU A 87 2.90 -26.94 -5.55
C GLU A 87 1.84 -28.01 -5.27
N CYS A 88 0.99 -27.79 -4.27
CA CYS A 88 0.02 -28.77 -3.81
C CYS A 88 -1.28 -28.80 -4.64
N THR A 89 -1.76 -27.64 -5.11
CA THR A 89 -2.99 -27.56 -5.89
C THR A 89 -2.75 -27.69 -7.39
N GLY A 90 -1.55 -27.32 -7.88
CA GLY A 90 -1.22 -27.25 -9.31
C GLY A 90 -1.72 -25.98 -10.01
N ILE A 91 -2.26 -25.01 -9.27
CA ILE A 91 -2.62 -23.67 -9.79
C ILE A 91 -1.36 -22.82 -9.92
N ASP A 92 -1.16 -22.18 -11.07
CA ASP A 92 -0.17 -21.12 -11.28
C ASP A 92 -0.81 -19.76 -10.99
N VAL A 93 -0.55 -19.20 -9.79
CA VAL A 93 -0.99 -17.86 -9.42
C VAL A 93 0.01 -16.84 -9.95
N VAL A 94 -0.41 -15.99 -10.88
CA VAL A 94 0.46 -14.98 -11.50
C VAL A 94 0.02 -13.60 -11.07
N HIS A 95 0.82 -13.00 -10.19
CA HIS A 95 0.65 -11.62 -9.76
C HIS A 95 1.16 -10.62 -10.80
N ASN A 96 0.41 -9.54 -11.00
CA ASN A 96 0.81 -8.40 -11.81
C ASN A 96 0.54 -7.11 -11.02
N GLY A 97 1.62 -6.38 -10.69
CA GLY A 97 1.56 -5.10 -9.99
C GLY A 97 1.59 -3.89 -10.93
N SER A 98 0.83 -2.84 -10.62
CA SER A 98 0.81 -1.58 -11.39
C SER A 98 0.59 -0.35 -10.52
N GLY A 99 1.39 0.70 -10.73
CA GLY A 99 1.18 2.01 -10.07
C GLY A 99 -0.01 2.79 -10.62
N GLU A 100 -0.69 2.26 -11.65
CA GLU A 100 -1.89 2.81 -12.26
C GLU A 100 -3.09 1.86 -12.06
N PHE A 101 -3.07 1.06 -10.98
CA PHE A 101 -4.05 0.01 -10.72
C PHE A 101 -5.49 0.52 -10.82
N GLU A 102 -5.80 1.63 -10.15
CA GLU A 102 -7.14 2.20 -10.02
C GLU A 102 -7.76 2.54 -11.39
N GLN A 103 -6.94 3.01 -12.33
CA GLN A 103 -7.37 3.29 -13.70
C GLN A 103 -7.37 2.02 -14.55
N GLN A 104 -6.33 1.20 -14.45
CA GLN A 104 -6.15 0.04 -15.32
C GLN A 104 -7.17 -1.06 -15.05
N VAL A 105 -7.57 -1.30 -13.81
CA VAL A 105 -8.55 -2.34 -13.47
C VAL A 105 -9.91 -2.05 -14.11
N VAL A 106 -10.33 -0.77 -14.10
CA VAL A 106 -11.55 -0.31 -14.76
C VAL A 106 -11.44 -0.51 -16.27
N VAL A 107 -10.37 -0.01 -16.89
CA VAL A 107 -10.16 -0.11 -18.34
C VAL A 107 -10.08 -1.57 -18.82
N GLN A 108 -9.41 -2.44 -18.06
CA GLN A 108 -9.33 -3.86 -18.37
C GLN A 108 -10.71 -4.54 -18.33
N ALA A 109 -11.51 -4.24 -17.30
CA ALA A 109 -12.85 -4.79 -17.16
C ALA A 109 -13.80 -4.28 -18.25
N GLU A 110 -13.81 -2.97 -18.53
CA GLU A 110 -14.57 -2.35 -19.63
C GLU A 110 -14.18 -2.94 -21.00
N GLY A 111 -12.89 -3.20 -21.19
CA GLY A 111 -12.34 -3.80 -22.40
C GLY A 111 -12.58 -5.30 -22.55
N GLY A 112 -13.21 -5.97 -21.58
CA GLY A 112 -13.46 -7.41 -21.59
C GLY A 112 -12.21 -8.26 -21.34
N ASN A 113 -11.16 -7.69 -20.75
CA ASN A 113 -9.88 -8.33 -20.44
C ASN A 113 -9.56 -8.22 -18.94
N ALA A 114 -10.57 -8.34 -18.07
CA ALA A 114 -10.38 -8.33 -16.63
C ALA A 114 -9.42 -9.46 -16.17
N PRO A 115 -8.67 -9.26 -15.07
CA PRO A 115 -7.92 -10.33 -14.42
C PRO A 115 -8.88 -11.39 -13.84
N ASP A 116 -8.35 -12.49 -13.29
CA ASP A 116 -9.20 -13.45 -12.59
C ASP A 116 -9.56 -12.93 -11.19
N LEU A 117 -8.58 -12.36 -10.49
CA LEU A 117 -8.70 -11.71 -9.18
C LEU A 117 -8.06 -10.31 -9.22
N ALA A 118 -8.56 -9.41 -8.38
CA ALA A 118 -7.84 -8.20 -8.03
C ALA A 118 -7.83 -7.95 -6.52
N ILE A 119 -6.75 -7.32 -6.06
CA ILE A 119 -6.61 -6.79 -4.70
C ILE A 119 -6.95 -5.30 -4.75
N PHE A 120 -8.09 -4.92 -4.19
CA PHE A 120 -8.58 -3.54 -4.14
C PHE A 120 -8.16 -2.88 -2.82
N PRO A 121 -7.32 -1.84 -2.84
CA PRO A 121 -7.05 -1.06 -1.63
C PRO A 121 -8.24 -0.18 -1.23
N GLN A 122 -9.12 0.17 -2.18
CA GLN A 122 -10.26 1.07 -1.95
C GLN A 122 -11.60 0.31 -2.01
N PRO A 123 -12.31 0.14 -0.88
CA PRO A 123 -13.70 -0.34 -0.87
C PRO A 123 -14.63 0.46 -1.78
N GLY A 124 -14.41 1.77 -1.94
CA GLY A 124 -15.19 2.62 -2.84
C GLY A 124 -15.01 2.25 -4.32
N LEU A 125 -13.78 1.91 -4.74
CA LEU A 125 -13.52 1.40 -6.10
C LEU A 125 -14.10 0.00 -6.27
N LEU A 126 -13.94 -0.89 -5.29
CA LEU A 126 -14.58 -2.21 -5.29
C LEU A 126 -16.10 -2.09 -5.48
N ALA A 127 -16.75 -1.22 -4.71
CA ALA A 127 -18.19 -1.02 -4.78
C ALA A 127 -18.65 -0.55 -6.16
N ARG A 128 -17.88 0.32 -6.82
CA ARG A 128 -18.13 0.70 -8.21
C ARG A 128 -18.03 -0.50 -9.14
N MET A 129 -16.95 -1.28 -9.07
CA MET A 129 -16.73 -2.44 -9.94
C MET A 129 -17.81 -3.52 -9.78
N VAL A 130 -18.35 -3.68 -8.57
CA VAL A 130 -19.52 -4.53 -8.29
C VAL A 130 -20.78 -3.97 -8.96
N LYS A 131 -21.08 -2.67 -8.79
CA LYS A 131 -22.25 -2.01 -9.38
C LYS A 131 -22.23 -2.02 -10.91
N ASP A 132 -21.04 -1.92 -11.49
CA ASP A 132 -20.82 -2.00 -12.94
C ASP A 132 -20.92 -3.46 -13.47
N GLY A 133 -21.03 -4.44 -12.57
CA GLY A 133 -21.26 -5.85 -12.90
C GLY A 133 -20.00 -6.64 -13.26
N TYR A 134 -18.82 -6.13 -12.91
CA TYR A 134 -17.54 -6.78 -13.23
C TYR A 134 -17.07 -7.77 -12.17
N VAL A 135 -17.40 -7.52 -10.90
CA VAL A 135 -17.01 -8.38 -9.77
C VAL A 135 -18.16 -9.34 -9.42
N VAL A 136 -17.84 -10.62 -9.25
CA VAL A 136 -18.80 -11.67 -8.91
C VAL A 136 -18.89 -11.89 -7.40
N GLU A 137 -20.05 -12.37 -6.93
CA GLU A 137 -20.30 -12.68 -5.52
C GLU A 137 -19.27 -13.70 -5.00
N ALA A 138 -18.76 -13.48 -3.80
CA ALA A 138 -17.77 -14.37 -3.20
C ALA A 138 -18.42 -15.73 -2.88
N PRO A 139 -17.72 -16.86 -3.09
CA PRO A 139 -18.25 -18.17 -2.75
C PRO A 139 -18.37 -18.37 -1.23
N ASP A 140 -19.29 -19.25 -0.80
CA ASP A 140 -19.56 -19.55 0.62
C ASP A 140 -18.29 -19.85 1.44
N ALA A 141 -17.28 -20.51 0.83
CA ALA A 141 -16.02 -20.81 1.50
C ALA A 141 -15.22 -19.55 1.86
N VAL A 142 -15.23 -18.54 0.99
CA VAL A 142 -14.59 -17.23 1.24
C VAL A 142 -15.35 -16.49 2.33
N GLU A 143 -16.69 -16.45 2.24
CA GLU A 143 -17.53 -15.80 3.25
C GLU A 143 -17.33 -16.41 4.63
N LYS A 144 -17.28 -17.74 4.72
CA LYS A 144 -17.03 -18.47 5.97
C LYS A 144 -15.67 -18.10 6.58
N ASN A 145 -14.61 -18.06 5.77
CA ASN A 145 -13.28 -17.66 6.26
C ASN A 145 -13.30 -16.23 6.81
N VAL A 146 -14.09 -15.34 6.19
CA VAL A 146 -14.23 -13.96 6.68
C VAL A 146 -15.04 -13.88 7.97
N ASP A 147 -16.13 -14.63 8.09
CA ASP A 147 -16.93 -14.69 9.32
C ASP A 147 -16.12 -15.22 10.53
N GLU A 148 -15.22 -16.17 10.28
CA GLU A 148 -14.33 -16.71 11.32
C GLU A 148 -13.16 -15.76 11.64
N GLY A 149 -12.57 -15.14 10.62
CA GLY A 149 -11.32 -14.38 10.72
C GLY A 149 -11.48 -12.89 11.04
N TRP A 150 -12.59 -12.24 10.69
CA TRP A 150 -12.68 -10.77 10.68
C TRP A 150 -13.84 -10.24 11.53
N SER A 151 -13.87 -8.93 11.79
CA SER A 151 -15.04 -8.29 12.43
C SER A 151 -16.15 -8.02 11.41
N GLU A 152 -17.36 -7.75 11.90
CA GLU A 152 -18.49 -7.39 11.03
C GLU A 152 -18.20 -6.11 10.23
N ASP A 153 -17.51 -5.13 10.84
CA ASP A 153 -17.10 -3.89 10.16
C ASP A 153 -16.17 -4.18 8.98
N TRP A 154 -15.19 -5.08 9.14
CA TRP A 154 -14.29 -5.48 8.06
C TRP A 154 -15.02 -6.23 6.94
N LYS A 155 -15.97 -7.11 7.28
CA LYS A 155 -16.81 -7.79 6.28
C LYS A 155 -17.69 -6.79 5.52
N ALA A 156 -18.17 -5.74 6.20
CA ALA A 156 -19.03 -4.72 5.60
C ALA A 156 -18.32 -3.97 4.46
N TYR A 157 -17.01 -3.71 4.56
CA TYR A 157 -16.24 -3.07 3.48
C TYR A 157 -16.16 -3.90 2.19
N GLY A 158 -16.26 -5.23 2.31
CA GLY A 158 -16.35 -6.16 1.17
C GLY A 158 -17.79 -6.46 0.72
N THR A 159 -18.79 -5.82 1.32
CA THR A 159 -20.21 -6.07 1.09
C THR A 159 -20.85 -4.90 0.34
N VAL A 160 -21.57 -5.19 -0.74
CA VAL A 160 -22.24 -4.18 -1.57
C VAL A 160 -23.69 -4.60 -1.74
N ASP A 161 -24.63 -3.69 -1.47
CA ASP A 161 -26.08 -3.93 -1.59
C ASP A 161 -26.57 -5.21 -0.86
N GLY A 162 -25.94 -5.51 0.29
CA GLY A 162 -26.28 -6.65 1.14
C GLY A 162 -25.72 -8.01 0.69
N LYS A 163 -24.84 -8.02 -0.31
CA LYS A 163 -24.16 -9.22 -0.82
C LYS A 163 -22.65 -9.10 -0.63
N PHE A 164 -22.00 -10.21 -0.33
CA PHE A 164 -20.58 -10.23 -0.03
C PHE A 164 -19.76 -10.58 -1.28
N TYR A 165 -18.77 -9.74 -1.61
CA TYR A 165 -18.03 -9.82 -2.89
C TYR A 165 -16.52 -9.99 -2.72
N ALA A 166 -15.93 -9.42 -1.68
CA ALA A 166 -14.49 -9.41 -1.52
C ALA A 166 -14.06 -9.64 -0.08
N ALA A 167 -13.09 -10.54 0.12
CA ALA A 167 -12.52 -10.80 1.43
C ALA A 167 -11.49 -9.74 1.81
N PRO A 168 -11.50 -9.21 3.05
CA PRO A 168 -10.37 -8.45 3.56
C PRO A 168 -9.10 -9.32 3.56
N LEU A 169 -7.96 -8.70 3.32
CA LEU A 169 -6.68 -9.37 3.08
C LEU A 169 -5.62 -8.99 4.13
N MET A 170 -4.99 -7.83 3.96
CA MET A 170 -4.08 -7.23 4.93
C MET A 170 -4.73 -5.98 5.51
N ALA A 171 -4.11 -5.44 6.55
CA ALA A 171 -4.58 -4.23 7.21
C ALA A 171 -3.42 -3.48 7.81
N SER A 172 -3.49 -2.15 7.83
CA SER A 172 -2.44 -1.28 8.34
C SER A 172 -3.00 -0.25 9.31
N VAL A 173 -2.19 0.10 10.31
CA VAL A 173 -2.42 1.28 11.13
C VAL A 173 -1.84 2.49 10.40
N LYS A 174 -2.66 3.50 10.09
CA LYS A 174 -2.25 4.70 9.37
C LYS A 174 -1.90 5.89 10.28
N SER A 175 -2.28 5.81 11.56
CA SER A 175 -2.03 6.85 12.59
C SER A 175 -0.66 6.74 13.29
N PHE A 176 0.44 6.54 12.56
CA PHE A 176 1.79 6.46 13.13
C PHE A 176 2.69 7.62 12.70
N VAL A 177 3.62 7.97 13.59
CA VAL A 177 4.74 8.86 13.33
C VAL A 177 6.03 8.06 13.51
N TRP A 178 6.72 7.84 12.40
CA TRP A 178 8.05 7.26 12.35
C TRP A 178 9.08 8.29 12.79
N TYR A 179 10.05 7.85 13.60
CA TYR A 179 11.12 8.68 14.13
C TYR A 179 12.37 7.84 14.41
N SER A 180 13.48 8.49 14.73
CA SER A 180 14.68 7.80 15.21
C SER A 180 14.82 7.91 16.73
N PRO A 181 14.65 6.81 17.50
CA PRO A 181 14.87 6.81 18.95
C PRO A 181 16.27 7.26 19.34
N THR A 182 17.29 6.81 18.61
CA THR A 182 18.68 7.21 18.84
C THR A 182 18.87 8.72 18.70
N LEU A 183 18.32 9.34 17.64
CA LEU A 183 18.43 10.79 17.45
C LEU A 183 17.63 11.58 18.49
N PHE A 184 16.44 11.09 18.87
CA PHE A 184 15.66 11.71 19.95
C PHE A 184 16.42 11.70 21.27
N ALA A 185 17.04 10.56 21.62
CA ALA A 185 17.86 10.43 22.83
C ALA A 185 19.08 11.36 22.79
N GLU A 186 19.78 11.46 21.65
CA GLU A 186 20.92 12.36 21.46
C GLU A 186 20.54 13.83 21.67
N LYS A 187 19.38 14.24 21.15
CA LYS A 187 18.89 15.63 21.21
C LYS A 187 18.12 15.95 22.49
N GLY A 188 17.83 14.95 23.33
CA GLY A 188 17.00 15.11 24.52
C GLY A 188 15.55 15.48 24.19
N TYR A 189 15.01 14.87 23.13
CA TYR A 189 13.60 14.96 22.76
C TYR A 189 12.82 13.80 23.38
N GLU A 190 11.61 14.09 23.82
CA GLU A 190 10.66 13.09 24.33
C GLU A 190 9.58 12.86 23.27
N VAL A 191 9.04 11.64 23.25
CA VAL A 191 7.92 11.30 22.36
C VAL A 191 6.66 12.05 22.85
N PRO A 192 6.05 12.90 22.02
CA PRO A 192 4.89 13.68 22.41
C PRO A 192 3.64 12.79 22.58
N THR A 193 2.84 13.08 23.60
CA THR A 193 1.63 12.32 23.94
C THR A 193 0.34 13.07 23.60
N THR A 194 0.45 14.36 23.28
CA THR A 194 -0.65 15.20 22.81
C THR A 194 -0.27 15.95 21.54
N TRP A 195 -1.27 16.37 20.77
CA TRP A 195 -1.07 17.22 19.59
C TRP A 195 -0.32 18.52 19.93
N ASP A 196 -0.64 19.15 21.06
CA ASP A 196 0.02 20.38 21.51
C ASP A 196 1.51 20.13 21.84
N GLU A 197 1.85 18.99 22.44
CA GLU A 197 3.23 18.57 22.66
C GLU A 197 3.97 18.30 21.34
N LEU A 198 3.30 17.67 20.37
CA LEU A 198 3.87 17.41 19.04
C LEU A 198 4.19 18.70 18.30
N MET A 199 3.28 19.67 18.33
CA MET A 199 3.52 20.99 17.74
C MET A 199 4.60 21.76 18.47
N SER A 200 4.63 21.70 19.81
CA SER A 200 5.70 22.32 20.61
C SER A 200 7.08 21.73 20.30
N LEU A 201 7.17 20.40 20.10
CA LEU A 201 8.40 19.73 19.68
C LEU A 201 8.79 20.15 18.25
N THR A 202 7.82 20.22 17.35
CA THR A 202 8.01 20.69 15.96
C THR A 202 8.61 22.09 15.94
N GLU A 203 8.02 23.03 16.69
CA GLU A 203 8.53 24.40 16.82
C GLU A 203 9.93 24.46 17.44
N LYS A 204 10.16 23.68 18.50
CA LYS A 204 11.46 23.60 19.19
C LYS A 204 12.57 23.15 18.23
N ILE A 205 12.31 22.13 17.41
CA ILE A 205 13.28 21.64 16.42
C ILE A 205 13.50 22.71 15.34
N ALA A 206 12.44 23.29 14.78
CA ALA A 206 12.56 24.32 13.74
C ALA A 206 13.37 25.54 14.21
N ALA A 207 13.23 25.92 15.49
CA ALA A 207 13.97 27.03 16.09
C ALA A 207 15.51 26.82 16.14
N THR A 208 16.01 25.59 15.96
CA THR A 208 17.45 25.31 15.83
C THR A 208 17.97 25.49 14.40
N GLY A 209 17.08 25.69 13.42
CA GLY A 209 17.37 25.71 11.99
C GLY A 209 17.36 24.32 11.33
N GLU A 210 17.06 23.25 12.09
CA GLU A 210 16.86 21.91 11.57
C GLU A 210 15.40 21.72 11.10
N LYS A 211 15.14 20.69 10.29
CA LYS A 211 13.78 20.35 9.83
C LYS A 211 13.18 19.28 10.76
N PRO A 212 12.05 19.55 11.42
CA PRO A 212 11.35 18.54 12.21
C PRO A 212 10.79 17.39 11.37
N TRP A 213 10.23 17.68 10.20
CA TRP A 213 9.46 16.71 9.41
C TRP A 213 10.07 16.46 8.02
N CYS A 214 9.84 15.25 7.52
CA CYS A 214 10.01 14.87 6.12
C CYS A 214 8.76 14.13 5.64
N ALA A 215 8.46 14.27 4.35
CA ALA A 215 7.27 13.70 3.75
C ALA A 215 7.43 13.52 2.23
N GLY A 216 6.67 12.58 1.68
CA GLY A 216 6.50 12.37 0.25
C GLY A 216 5.09 11.87 -0.04
N ILE A 217 4.49 12.34 -1.13
CA ILE A 217 3.13 11.97 -1.52
C ILE A 217 3.02 11.38 -2.93
N GLU A 218 4.13 11.35 -3.67
CA GLU A 218 4.18 10.77 -5.02
C GLU A 218 4.04 9.25 -4.93
N SER A 219 3.15 8.70 -5.78
CA SER A 219 2.78 7.29 -5.78
C SER A 219 2.19 6.85 -7.13
N GLY A 220 2.75 7.34 -8.25
CA GLY A 220 2.20 7.10 -9.58
C GLY A 220 0.78 7.64 -9.74
N GLY A 221 -0.13 6.85 -10.30
CA GLY A 221 -1.55 7.18 -10.46
C GLY A 221 -2.29 7.46 -9.14
N ALA A 222 -1.73 7.01 -8.01
CA ALA A 222 -2.27 7.25 -6.67
C ALA A 222 -1.64 8.47 -5.96
N THR A 223 -0.80 9.26 -6.64
CA THR A 223 -0.16 10.45 -6.04
C THR A 223 -1.19 11.34 -5.34
N GLY A 224 -0.93 11.64 -4.06
CA GLY A 224 -1.84 12.41 -3.20
C GLY A 224 -2.46 11.63 -2.05
N TRP A 225 -2.56 10.29 -2.15
CA TRP A 225 -3.12 9.47 -1.07
C TRP A 225 -2.43 9.68 0.30
N PRO A 226 -1.09 9.84 0.43
CA PRO A 226 -0.51 10.04 1.77
C PRO A 226 -0.92 11.36 2.40
N ALA A 227 -1.32 12.35 1.60
CA ALA A 227 -1.83 13.61 2.10
C ALA A 227 -3.32 13.55 2.48
N THR A 228 -4.14 12.70 1.85
CA THR A 228 -5.55 12.49 2.30
C THR A 228 -5.56 11.87 3.69
N ASP A 229 -4.72 10.87 3.87
CA ASP A 229 -4.34 10.24 5.13
C ASP A 229 -4.06 11.27 6.26
N TRP A 230 -3.28 12.33 5.99
CA TRP A 230 -3.06 13.42 6.94
C TRP A 230 -4.34 14.17 7.28
N ILE A 231 -5.17 14.50 6.29
CA ILE A 231 -6.44 15.20 6.52
C ILE A 231 -7.40 14.33 7.34
N GLU A 232 -7.48 13.05 7.01
CA GLU A 232 -8.33 12.07 7.70
C GLU A 232 -7.97 11.91 9.17
N ASP A 233 -6.67 11.79 9.46
CA ASP A 233 -6.18 11.76 10.84
C ASP A 233 -6.55 13.03 11.62
N MET A 234 -6.53 14.20 10.97
CA MET A 234 -6.91 15.48 11.59
C MET A 234 -8.42 15.58 11.80
N VAL A 235 -9.25 15.18 10.82
CA VAL A 235 -10.71 15.14 10.96
C VAL A 235 -11.09 14.22 12.11
N LEU A 236 -10.50 13.04 12.18
CA LEU A 236 -10.78 12.05 13.21
C LEU A 236 -10.36 12.53 14.61
N ARG A 237 -9.20 13.18 14.75
CA ARG A 237 -8.74 13.73 16.05
C ARG A 237 -9.50 14.97 16.49
N GLN A 238 -9.90 15.81 15.54
CA GLN A 238 -10.60 17.07 15.84
C GLN A 238 -12.09 16.83 16.11
N GLY A 239 -12.73 15.99 15.31
CA GLY A 239 -14.18 15.79 15.31
C GLY A 239 -14.68 14.46 15.86
N GLY A 240 -13.77 13.51 16.12
CA GLY A 240 -14.12 12.16 16.55
C GLY A 240 -14.76 11.32 15.44
N GLY A 241 -15.10 10.07 15.77
CA GLY A 241 -15.69 9.12 14.83
C GLY A 241 -17.00 9.60 14.21
N ASP A 242 -17.86 10.28 14.98
CA ASP A 242 -19.17 10.76 14.49
C ASP A 242 -19.04 11.80 13.36
N LEU A 243 -18.09 12.74 13.46
CA LEU A 243 -17.85 13.70 12.38
C LEU A 243 -17.24 12.99 11.18
N TYR A 244 -16.27 12.11 11.44
CA TYR A 244 -15.57 11.35 10.41
C TYR A 244 -16.54 10.51 9.56
N ASP A 245 -17.42 9.74 10.20
CA ASP A 245 -18.39 8.87 9.53
C ASP A 245 -19.35 9.68 8.65
N LYS A 246 -19.82 10.83 9.16
CA LYS A 246 -20.69 11.73 8.41
C LYS A 246 -19.99 12.41 7.23
N TRP A 247 -18.70 12.72 7.38
CA TRP A 247 -17.93 13.28 6.29
C TRP A 247 -17.66 12.26 5.18
N VAL A 248 -17.25 11.03 5.54
CA VAL A 248 -17.04 9.92 4.59
C VAL A 248 -18.31 9.59 3.81
N THR A 249 -19.48 9.66 4.46
CA THR A 249 -20.79 9.38 3.85
C THR A 249 -21.47 10.60 3.21
N HIS A 250 -20.80 11.76 3.18
CA HIS A 250 -21.30 13.04 2.65
C HIS A 250 -22.48 13.68 3.39
N GLU A 251 -22.83 13.21 4.60
CA GLU A 251 -23.75 13.97 5.46
C GLU A 251 -23.15 15.31 5.92
N VAL A 252 -21.82 15.39 5.97
CA VAL A 252 -21.05 16.63 6.12
C VAL A 252 -20.31 16.91 4.80
N PRO A 253 -20.53 18.08 4.17
CA PRO A 253 -19.87 18.45 2.93
C PRO A 253 -18.34 18.50 3.06
N PHE A 254 -17.64 18.23 1.97
CA PHE A 254 -16.17 18.22 1.94
C PHE A 254 -15.54 19.59 2.22
N ASN A 255 -16.29 20.65 1.95
CA ASN A 255 -15.91 22.04 2.22
C ASN A 255 -16.54 22.62 3.50
N ASP A 256 -17.04 21.77 4.40
CA ASP A 256 -17.51 22.20 5.71
C ASP A 256 -16.37 22.89 6.50
N PRO A 257 -16.66 23.95 7.29
CA PRO A 257 -15.65 24.63 8.08
C PRO A 257 -14.84 23.73 9.02
N GLN A 258 -15.41 22.62 9.49
CA GLN A 258 -14.68 21.67 10.35
C GLN A 258 -13.65 20.86 9.56
N ILE A 259 -13.95 20.50 8.31
CA ILE A 259 -13.01 19.81 7.41
C ILE A 259 -11.90 20.76 6.96
N LEU A 260 -12.25 22.02 6.69
CA LEU A 260 -11.26 23.08 6.42
C LEU A 260 -10.30 23.27 7.60
N ALA A 261 -10.81 23.30 8.83
CA ALA A 261 -9.97 23.41 10.02
C ALA A 261 -9.01 22.22 10.19
N ALA A 262 -9.48 20.99 9.90
CA ALA A 262 -8.64 19.80 9.93
C ALA A 262 -7.54 19.85 8.83
N ALA A 263 -7.89 20.32 7.63
CA ALA A 263 -6.92 20.54 6.57
C ALA A 263 -5.87 21.61 6.94
N ASP A 264 -6.29 22.69 7.60
CA ASP A 264 -5.36 23.71 8.09
C ASP A 264 -4.44 23.17 9.21
N MET A 265 -4.91 22.24 10.06
CA MET A 265 -4.05 21.56 11.04
C MET A 265 -2.93 20.75 10.36
N ALA A 266 -3.25 19.97 9.32
CA ALA A 266 -2.24 19.28 8.52
C ALA A 266 -1.32 20.28 7.78
N GLY A 267 -1.90 21.35 7.24
CA GLY A 267 -1.20 22.39 6.50
C GLY A 267 -0.19 23.16 7.34
N ALA A 268 -0.45 23.32 8.65
CA ALA A 268 0.49 23.93 9.58
C ALA A 268 1.84 23.21 9.62
N ILE A 269 1.87 21.90 9.31
CA ILE A 269 3.09 21.11 9.15
C ILE A 269 3.52 21.06 7.69
N LEU A 270 2.68 20.50 6.82
CA LEU A 270 3.07 20.11 5.46
C LEU A 270 3.35 21.30 4.52
N LYS A 271 2.84 22.50 4.83
CA LYS A 271 3.00 23.70 3.99
C LYS A 271 3.93 24.73 4.61
N ASN A 272 4.62 24.37 5.70
CA ASN A 272 5.56 25.26 6.37
C ASN A 272 7.00 24.89 5.97
N ASP A 273 7.62 25.74 5.16
CA ASP A 273 9.00 25.55 4.69
C ASP A 273 10.02 25.49 5.83
N ASP A 274 9.72 25.98 7.04
CA ASP A 274 10.59 25.81 8.21
C ASP A 274 10.46 24.41 8.83
N TYR A 275 9.32 23.74 8.63
CA TYR A 275 9.03 22.44 9.23
C TYR A 275 9.38 21.25 8.32
N VAL A 276 9.26 21.43 7.01
CA VAL A 276 9.50 20.43 5.96
C VAL A 276 10.41 21.00 4.86
N ASN A 277 10.96 20.23 3.92
CA ASN A 277 11.00 18.77 3.82
C ASN A 277 12.44 18.32 4.08
N GLY A 278 12.71 17.88 5.32
CA GLY A 278 14.08 17.65 5.81
C GLY A 278 14.93 16.78 4.90
N GLY A 279 16.04 17.34 4.41
CA GLY A 279 16.98 16.63 3.53
C GLY A 279 16.60 16.58 2.05
N ILE A 280 15.41 17.04 1.68
CA ILE A 280 14.88 16.89 0.31
C ILE A 280 14.66 18.25 -0.36
N GLY A 281 13.96 19.17 0.29
CA GLY A 281 13.61 20.46 -0.32
C GLY A 281 12.70 21.34 0.55
N ASP A 282 11.94 22.20 -0.10
CA ASP A 282 10.87 23.00 0.52
C ASP A 282 9.57 22.19 0.65
N SER A 283 8.50 22.80 1.15
CA SER A 283 7.19 22.14 1.28
C SER A 283 6.65 21.58 -0.05
N ARG A 284 6.90 22.26 -1.18
CA ARG A 284 6.42 21.82 -2.49
C ARG A 284 7.12 20.56 -2.98
N SER A 285 8.37 20.33 -2.56
CA SER A 285 9.11 19.12 -2.91
C SER A 285 8.39 17.83 -2.47
N ILE A 286 7.51 17.90 -1.46
CA ILE A 286 6.68 16.77 -0.99
C ILE A 286 5.85 16.19 -2.15
N ALA A 287 5.31 17.04 -3.04
CA ALA A 287 4.45 16.61 -4.16
C ALA A 287 5.17 15.70 -5.17
N THR A 288 6.49 15.82 -5.28
CA THR A 288 7.32 15.04 -6.22
C THR A 288 8.21 14.01 -5.52
N THR A 289 8.15 13.95 -4.19
CA THR A 289 8.91 12.99 -3.40
C THR A 289 8.07 11.73 -3.28
N SER A 290 8.62 10.58 -3.69
CA SER A 290 7.94 9.29 -3.54
C SER A 290 7.62 9.05 -2.07
N PHE A 291 6.43 8.53 -1.76
CA PHE A 291 6.09 8.18 -0.39
C PHE A 291 7.09 7.18 0.20
N ASN A 292 7.68 6.30 -0.63
CA ASN A 292 8.72 5.36 -0.24
C ASN A 292 9.97 6.07 0.32
N ASP A 293 10.39 7.15 -0.34
CA ASP A 293 11.61 7.89 0.01
C ASP A 293 11.38 8.94 1.12
N GLY A 294 10.12 9.32 1.36
CA GLY A 294 9.76 10.48 2.18
C GLY A 294 10.25 10.44 3.64
N GLY A 295 10.39 9.26 4.23
CA GLY A 295 10.87 9.06 5.60
C GLY A 295 12.35 8.67 5.71
N LEU A 296 13.01 8.29 4.62
CA LEU A 296 14.43 7.92 4.61
C LEU A 296 15.39 8.96 5.23
N PRO A 297 15.15 10.29 5.12
CA PRO A 297 16.04 11.27 5.72
C PRO A 297 16.09 11.23 7.26
N ILE A 298 15.22 10.45 7.94
CA ILE A 298 15.31 10.15 9.37
C ILE A 298 16.64 9.46 9.70
N LEU A 299 17.06 8.50 8.88
CA LEU A 299 18.27 7.69 9.13
C LEU A 299 19.56 8.53 9.07
N ASP A 300 19.53 9.64 8.34
CA ASP A 300 20.65 10.58 8.17
C ASP A 300 20.54 11.82 9.07
N GLY A 301 19.53 11.87 9.96
CA GLY A 301 19.27 13.01 10.84
C GLY A 301 18.96 14.32 10.10
N LYS A 302 18.34 14.23 8.93
CA LYS A 302 17.91 15.39 8.13
C LYS A 302 16.49 15.85 8.45
N CYS A 303 15.67 14.93 8.95
CA CYS A 303 14.40 15.16 9.62
C CYS A 303 14.33 14.30 10.89
N TYR A 304 13.31 14.53 11.71
CA TYR A 304 13.11 13.80 12.97
C TYR A 304 11.83 12.97 12.98
N MET A 305 10.81 13.36 12.21
CA MET A 305 9.51 12.72 12.21
C MET A 305 8.95 12.58 10.79
N HIS A 306 8.25 11.47 10.55
CA HIS A 306 7.56 11.16 9.30
C HIS A 306 6.24 10.45 9.61
N ARG A 307 5.10 11.09 9.35
CA ARG A 307 3.78 10.44 9.53
C ARG A 307 3.55 9.52 8.35
N GLN A 308 3.39 8.22 8.63
CA GLN A 308 3.04 7.21 7.63
C GLN A 308 2.50 5.95 8.31
N ALA A 309 1.81 5.11 7.54
CA ALA A 309 1.28 3.84 8.00
C ALA A 309 2.34 2.85 8.51
N SER A 310 1.86 1.81 9.20
CA SER A 310 2.68 0.70 9.71
C SER A 310 3.46 -0.03 8.63
N PHE A 311 2.91 -0.13 7.41
CA PHE A 311 3.62 -0.77 6.29
C PHE A 311 4.91 -0.05 5.89
N TYR A 312 5.10 1.22 6.29
CA TYR A 312 6.33 1.97 5.97
C TYR A 312 7.60 1.30 6.48
N GLU A 313 7.47 0.37 7.42
CA GLU A 313 8.59 -0.46 7.86
C GLU A 313 9.32 -1.13 6.69
N ALA A 314 8.58 -1.57 5.67
CA ALA A 314 9.14 -2.26 4.51
C ALA A 314 10.02 -1.37 3.63
N GLN A 315 9.95 -0.04 3.81
CA GLN A 315 10.70 0.95 3.04
C GLN A 315 12.06 1.25 3.67
N TRP A 316 12.29 0.83 4.93
CA TRP A 316 13.61 0.96 5.52
C TRP A 316 14.62 0.06 4.80
N PRO A 317 15.85 0.54 4.54
CA PRO A 317 16.90 -0.28 3.97
C PRO A 317 17.16 -1.55 4.79
N GLU A 318 17.50 -2.64 4.11
CA GLU A 318 17.83 -3.92 4.76
C GLU A 318 18.91 -3.71 5.86
N GLY A 319 18.65 -4.25 7.05
CA GLY A 319 19.53 -4.14 8.20
C GLY A 319 19.30 -2.91 9.08
N THR A 320 18.32 -2.06 8.76
CA THR A 320 17.86 -0.99 9.67
C THR A 320 17.30 -1.60 10.96
N ASP A 321 17.80 -1.16 12.11
CA ASP A 321 17.28 -1.59 13.42
C ASP A 321 15.97 -0.84 13.74
N VAL A 322 14.85 -1.55 13.61
CA VAL A 322 13.50 -1.06 13.93
C VAL A 322 13.10 -1.51 15.33
N SER A 323 13.50 -0.75 16.35
CA SER A 323 13.30 -1.08 17.76
C SER A 323 13.25 0.17 18.65
N PRO A 324 12.78 0.09 19.90
CA PRO A 324 12.71 1.24 20.81
C PRO A 324 14.07 1.92 21.09
N GLU A 325 15.18 1.21 20.88
CA GLU A 325 16.54 1.74 21.00
C GLU A 325 17.26 1.89 19.64
N GLY A 326 16.57 1.59 18.55
CA GLY A 326 17.14 1.45 17.22
C GLY A 326 17.30 2.76 16.43
N GLN A 327 17.43 2.59 15.12
CA GLN A 327 17.57 3.68 14.16
C GLN A 327 16.21 4.24 13.72
N ALA A 328 15.18 3.39 13.71
CA ALA A 328 13.80 3.77 13.41
C ALA A 328 12.84 3.12 14.40
N PHE A 329 11.76 3.82 14.73
CA PHE A 329 10.62 3.27 15.46
C PHE A 329 9.39 4.12 15.14
N ALA A 330 8.22 3.72 15.61
CA ALA A 330 7.00 4.48 15.42
C ALA A 330 6.30 4.72 16.76
N PHE A 331 5.72 5.92 16.91
CA PHE A 331 4.77 6.20 17.97
C PHE A 331 3.40 6.55 17.39
N TYR A 332 2.36 6.35 18.18
CA TYR A 332 1.00 6.71 17.82
C TYR A 332 0.87 8.23 17.65
N LEU A 333 0.34 8.69 16.52
CA LEU A 333 0.10 10.11 16.25
C LEU A 333 -0.85 10.65 17.32
N PRO A 334 -0.41 11.54 18.23
CA PRO A 334 -1.16 11.82 19.44
C PRO A 334 -2.48 12.53 19.20
N GLY A 335 -3.47 12.26 20.05
CA GLY A 335 -4.74 12.96 20.10
C GLY A 335 -4.65 14.30 20.83
N LYS A 336 -5.80 14.91 21.09
CA LYS A 336 -5.88 16.17 21.86
C LYS A 336 -5.51 15.95 23.34
N THR A 337 -5.89 14.80 23.88
CA THR A 337 -5.46 14.33 25.20
C THR A 337 -4.72 13.00 25.07
N ALA A 338 -3.89 12.65 26.05
CA ALA A 338 -3.10 11.41 26.02
C ALA A 338 -3.95 10.12 26.04
N ASP A 339 -5.20 10.22 26.51
CA ASP A 339 -6.15 9.10 26.58
C ASP A 339 -6.96 8.94 25.28
N GLU A 340 -7.03 9.97 24.44
CA GLU A 340 -7.73 9.92 23.15
C GLU A 340 -6.81 9.29 22.09
N LYS A 341 -7.14 8.07 21.68
CA LYS A 341 -6.36 7.29 20.69
C LYS A 341 -7.18 6.82 19.48
N PRO A 342 -7.82 7.73 18.72
CA PRO A 342 -8.49 7.33 17.48
C PRO A 342 -7.53 6.74 16.44
N LEU A 343 -7.87 5.61 15.85
CA LEU A 343 -7.00 4.88 14.94
C LEU A 343 -7.53 4.98 13.50
N LEU A 344 -6.77 5.60 12.62
CA LEU A 344 -6.99 5.46 11.18
C LEU A 344 -6.41 4.11 10.74
N THR A 345 -7.18 3.33 10.00
CA THR A 345 -6.79 2.03 9.48
C THR A 345 -6.97 1.98 7.97
N GLY A 346 -6.16 1.20 7.26
CA GLY A 346 -6.41 0.84 5.86
C GLY A 346 -6.28 -0.66 5.66
N GLY A 347 -6.59 -1.15 4.48
CA GLY A 347 -6.44 -2.56 4.14
C GLY A 347 -6.98 -2.87 2.75
N GLU A 348 -6.71 -4.07 2.27
CA GLU A 348 -7.06 -4.47 0.91
C GLU A 348 -8.09 -5.58 0.88
N PHE A 349 -8.79 -5.69 -0.26
CA PHE A 349 -9.91 -6.61 -0.46
C PHE A 349 -9.74 -7.42 -1.75
N VAL A 350 -9.88 -8.75 -1.66
CA VAL A 350 -9.73 -9.64 -2.83
C VAL A 350 -11.09 -9.92 -3.46
N GLY A 351 -11.31 -9.31 -4.63
CA GLY A 351 -12.50 -9.52 -5.46
C GLY A 351 -12.21 -10.38 -6.68
N ALA A 352 -13.21 -11.16 -7.13
CA ALA A 352 -13.11 -12.01 -8.31
C ALA A 352 -13.92 -11.46 -9.49
N PHE A 353 -13.43 -11.64 -10.72
CA PHE A 353 -14.12 -11.24 -11.95
C PHE A 353 -14.76 -12.43 -12.70
N ASN A 354 -14.59 -13.64 -12.19
CA ASN A 354 -15.18 -14.85 -12.73
C ASN A 354 -15.40 -15.91 -11.65
N ASP A 355 -16.19 -16.92 -12.00
CA ASP A 355 -16.62 -18.01 -11.13
C ASP A 355 -15.86 -19.33 -11.39
N LYS A 356 -14.68 -19.30 -12.03
CA LYS A 356 -13.90 -20.53 -12.25
C LYS A 356 -13.50 -21.15 -10.91
N GLU A 357 -13.54 -22.48 -10.84
CA GLU A 357 -13.19 -23.22 -9.62
C GLU A 357 -11.77 -22.90 -9.11
N ALA A 358 -10.79 -22.76 -10.01
CA ALA A 358 -9.42 -22.39 -9.64
C ALA A 358 -9.34 -20.96 -9.05
N THR A 359 -10.08 -20.00 -9.60
CA THR A 359 -10.17 -18.62 -9.07
C THR A 359 -10.76 -18.63 -7.67
N GLN A 360 -11.84 -19.38 -7.45
CA GLN A 360 -12.48 -19.51 -6.14
C GLN A 360 -11.54 -20.17 -5.12
N ALA A 361 -10.75 -21.18 -5.53
CA ALA A 361 -9.77 -21.83 -4.67
C ALA A 361 -8.68 -20.84 -4.19
N VAL A 362 -8.14 -20.01 -5.10
CA VAL A 362 -7.17 -18.97 -4.75
C VAL A 362 -7.80 -17.91 -3.84
N GLN A 363 -9.00 -17.44 -4.15
CA GLN A 363 -9.71 -16.46 -3.32
C GLN A 363 -9.97 -17.00 -1.90
N ALA A 364 -10.38 -18.27 -1.78
CA ALA A 364 -10.62 -18.92 -0.50
C ALA A 364 -9.33 -19.05 0.32
N TYR A 365 -8.21 -19.41 -0.32
CA TYR A 365 -6.91 -19.46 0.34
C TYR A 365 -6.47 -18.08 0.84
N MET A 366 -6.56 -17.05 0.00
CA MET A 366 -6.20 -15.68 0.39
C MET A 366 -7.06 -15.15 1.56
N ALA A 367 -8.34 -15.56 1.64
CA ALA A 367 -9.23 -15.18 2.74
C ALA A 367 -8.93 -15.92 4.07
N SER A 368 -8.10 -16.96 4.05
CA SER A 368 -7.86 -17.83 5.21
C SER A 368 -6.92 -17.22 6.25
N GLY A 369 -7.09 -17.63 7.51
CA GLY A 369 -6.15 -17.31 8.59
C GLY A 369 -4.74 -17.88 8.37
N ASP A 370 -4.62 -18.99 7.63
CA ASP A 370 -3.33 -19.61 7.30
C ASP A 370 -2.54 -18.75 6.32
N TRP A 371 -3.20 -18.24 5.28
CA TRP A 371 -2.57 -17.28 4.36
C TRP A 371 -2.17 -16.00 5.10
N ALA A 372 -3.05 -15.45 5.94
CA ALA A 372 -2.76 -14.24 6.70
C ALA A 372 -1.53 -14.40 7.61
N ASN A 373 -1.41 -15.53 8.32
CA ASN A 373 -0.22 -15.84 9.11
C ASN A 373 1.03 -16.04 8.25
N THR A 374 0.90 -16.70 7.11
CA THR A 374 2.02 -16.90 6.17
C THR A 374 2.54 -15.55 5.66
N ARG A 375 1.64 -14.67 5.23
CA ARG A 375 1.99 -13.34 4.73
C ARG A 375 2.63 -12.46 5.80
N VAL A 376 2.12 -12.47 7.03
CA VAL A 376 2.69 -11.71 8.16
C VAL A 376 4.09 -12.22 8.54
N LYS A 377 4.32 -13.54 8.53
CA LYS A 377 5.64 -14.13 8.82
C LYS A 377 6.72 -13.76 7.81
N ILE A 378 6.36 -13.54 6.55
CA ILE A 378 7.28 -13.06 5.52
C ILE A 378 7.76 -11.64 5.85
N GLY A 379 6.95 -10.85 6.56
CA GLY A 379 7.30 -9.52 7.06
C GLY A 379 6.78 -8.37 6.21
N GLY A 380 6.93 -7.14 6.74
CA GLY A 380 6.60 -5.88 6.05
C GLY A 380 5.12 -5.50 6.02
N VAL A 381 4.21 -6.36 6.48
CA VAL A 381 2.76 -6.09 6.50
C VAL A 381 2.10 -6.61 7.77
N THR A 382 0.87 -6.16 8.00
CA THR A 382 0.03 -6.54 9.13
C THR A 382 -1.37 -6.97 8.66
N SER A 383 -2.18 -7.55 9.55
CA SER A 383 -3.55 -7.94 9.23
C SER A 383 -4.42 -7.86 10.48
N ALA A 384 -5.69 -7.50 10.31
CA ALA A 384 -6.69 -7.50 11.38
C ALA A 384 -7.38 -8.87 11.53
N ASN A 385 -7.01 -9.87 10.72
CA ASN A 385 -7.52 -11.22 10.84
C ASN A 385 -7.18 -11.78 12.24
N LYS A 386 -8.21 -12.18 12.98
CA LYS A 386 -8.15 -12.70 14.35
C LYS A 386 -7.33 -13.99 14.50
N ALA A 387 -7.11 -14.72 13.40
CA ALA A 387 -6.27 -15.90 13.40
C ALA A 387 -4.77 -15.57 13.38
N VAL A 388 -4.39 -14.34 13.03
CA VAL A 388 -2.99 -13.90 13.01
C VAL A 388 -2.46 -13.81 14.42
N ASP A 389 -1.37 -14.54 14.69
CA ASP A 389 -0.61 -14.42 15.93
C ASP A 389 0.31 -13.19 15.84
N PRO A 390 0.15 -12.15 16.69
CA PRO A 390 1.02 -10.97 16.67
C PRO A 390 2.50 -11.30 16.85
N ALA A 391 2.85 -12.44 17.46
CA ALA A 391 4.24 -12.89 17.59
C ALA A 391 4.92 -13.24 16.25
N ASN A 392 4.14 -13.36 15.17
CA ASN A 392 4.66 -13.57 13.82
C ASN A 392 5.15 -12.28 13.14
N ALA A 393 4.87 -11.11 13.71
CA ALA A 393 5.31 -9.83 13.15
C ALA A 393 6.84 -9.72 13.11
N SER A 394 7.37 -9.05 12.07
CA SER A 394 8.82 -8.85 11.90
C SER A 394 9.43 -7.84 12.86
N SER A 395 8.61 -7.02 13.54
CA SER A 395 9.07 -5.99 14.48
C SER A 395 8.06 -5.75 15.60
N ASP A 396 8.50 -5.01 16.61
CA ASP A 396 7.65 -4.51 17.69
C ASP A 396 6.59 -3.51 17.18
N VAL A 397 6.87 -2.74 16.13
CA VAL A 397 5.91 -1.79 15.53
C VAL A 397 4.78 -2.54 14.84
N LEU A 398 5.12 -3.54 14.01
CA LEU A 398 4.11 -4.35 13.33
C LEU A 398 3.32 -5.22 14.32
N ARG A 399 3.97 -5.73 15.38
CA ARG A 399 3.26 -6.44 16.46
C ARG A 399 2.22 -5.52 17.11
N LEU A 400 2.61 -4.30 17.48
CA LEU A 400 1.70 -3.30 18.04
C LEU A 400 0.55 -2.96 17.07
N ALA A 401 0.85 -2.82 15.77
CA ALA A 401 -0.18 -2.57 14.77
C ALA A 401 -1.20 -3.72 14.68
N ILE A 402 -0.76 -4.98 14.70
CA ILE A 402 -1.67 -6.15 14.73
C ILE A 402 -2.52 -6.13 16.01
N GLU A 403 -1.91 -5.90 17.17
CA GLU A 403 -2.62 -5.83 18.45
C GLU A 403 -3.70 -4.73 18.44
N LEU A 404 -3.38 -3.55 17.90
CA LEU A 404 -4.35 -2.45 17.74
C LEU A 404 -5.47 -2.78 16.76
N LEU A 405 -5.15 -3.44 15.65
CA LEU A 405 -6.13 -3.84 14.63
C LEU A 405 -7.10 -4.94 15.14
N GLN A 406 -6.64 -5.77 16.08
CA GLN A 406 -7.44 -6.84 16.69
C GLN A 406 -8.16 -6.37 17.98
N ASP A 407 -7.85 -5.18 18.49
CA ASP A 407 -8.47 -4.64 19.70
C ASP A 407 -9.91 -4.17 19.43
N LYS A 408 -10.87 -4.89 20.00
CA LYS A 408 -12.30 -4.58 19.93
C LYS A 408 -12.68 -3.25 20.61
N ASP A 409 -11.83 -2.72 21.48
CA ASP A 409 -12.09 -1.49 22.23
C ASP A 409 -11.41 -0.28 21.54
N ALA A 410 -10.66 -0.51 20.44
CA ALA A 410 -10.06 0.56 19.65
C ALA A 410 -11.13 1.40 18.93
N VAL A 411 -10.98 2.73 18.98
CA VAL A 411 -11.80 3.65 18.19
C VAL A 411 -11.18 3.74 16.79
N ALA A 412 -11.38 2.70 15.99
CA ALA A 412 -10.83 2.62 14.64
C ALA A 412 -11.82 3.17 13.58
N ARG A 413 -11.27 3.81 12.56
CA ARG A 413 -11.99 4.16 11.32
C ARG A 413 -11.13 3.81 10.13
N PHE A 414 -11.74 3.21 9.13
CA PHE A 414 -11.08 2.95 7.86
C PHE A 414 -10.81 4.26 7.12
N ASP A 415 -9.77 4.27 6.31
CA ASP A 415 -9.37 5.35 5.43
C ASP A 415 -10.57 5.93 4.68
N GLY A 416 -10.75 7.23 4.84
CA GLY A 416 -11.93 7.94 4.37
C GLY A 416 -11.92 8.02 2.86
N SER A 417 -10.79 8.38 2.26
CA SER A 417 -10.64 8.44 0.81
C SER A 417 -10.89 7.09 0.14
N ASP A 418 -10.48 5.99 0.76
CA ASP A 418 -10.66 4.64 0.24
C ASP A 418 -12.14 4.19 0.32
N LEU A 419 -12.93 4.73 1.26
CA LEU A 419 -14.37 4.45 1.40
C LEU A 419 -15.26 5.32 0.50
N MET A 420 -14.79 6.49 0.11
CA MET A 420 -15.53 7.44 -0.72
C MET A 420 -15.77 6.89 -2.14
N PRO A 421 -16.74 7.43 -2.90
CA PRO A 421 -16.87 7.12 -4.32
C PRO A 421 -15.54 7.30 -5.05
N SER A 422 -15.22 6.38 -5.97
CA SER A 422 -13.89 6.29 -6.61
C SER A 422 -13.42 7.61 -7.25
N GLU A 423 -14.35 8.34 -7.86
CA GLU A 423 -14.16 9.63 -8.51
C GLU A 423 -13.84 10.75 -7.51
N VAL A 424 -14.25 10.60 -6.25
CA VAL A 424 -13.94 11.52 -5.17
C VAL A 424 -12.63 11.11 -4.50
N GLY A 425 -12.61 9.96 -3.82
CA GLY A 425 -11.52 9.52 -2.95
C GLY A 425 -10.24 9.25 -3.72
N ALA A 426 -10.27 8.22 -4.58
CA ALA A 426 -9.19 7.87 -5.51
C ALA A 426 -9.05 8.82 -6.72
N GLY A 427 -9.77 9.95 -6.72
CA GLY A 427 -9.84 10.88 -7.85
C GLY A 427 -9.53 12.31 -7.42
N SER A 428 -10.59 13.10 -7.25
CA SER A 428 -10.45 14.53 -6.96
C SER A 428 -9.76 14.84 -5.64
N PHE A 429 -9.86 13.97 -4.62
CA PHE A 429 -9.24 14.19 -3.32
C PHE A 429 -7.72 14.02 -3.41
N TRP A 430 -7.23 12.91 -3.98
CA TRP A 430 -5.79 12.72 -4.27
C TRP A 430 -5.22 13.88 -5.11
N THR A 431 -5.86 14.16 -6.25
CA THR A 431 -5.41 15.24 -7.14
C THR A 431 -5.43 16.60 -6.45
N GLY A 432 -6.47 16.86 -5.65
CA GLY A 432 -6.63 18.08 -4.85
C GLY A 432 -5.52 18.22 -3.81
N MET A 433 -5.14 17.14 -3.14
CA MET A 433 -4.04 17.16 -2.17
C MET A 433 -2.69 17.43 -2.82
N THR A 434 -2.42 16.90 -4.02
CA THR A 434 -1.22 17.26 -4.77
C THR A 434 -1.18 18.76 -5.08
N GLN A 435 -2.28 19.33 -5.55
CA GLN A 435 -2.39 20.77 -5.83
C GLN A 435 -2.25 21.61 -4.55
N TRP A 436 -2.82 21.13 -3.45
CA TRP A 436 -2.77 21.79 -2.15
C TRP A 436 -1.34 21.89 -1.60
N ILE A 437 -0.54 20.81 -1.75
CA ILE A 437 0.89 20.80 -1.43
C ILE A 437 1.68 21.71 -2.39
N ASP A 438 1.33 21.76 -3.67
CA ASP A 438 1.93 22.71 -4.64
C ASP A 438 1.45 24.16 -4.46
N GLY A 439 0.73 24.45 -3.37
CA GLY A 439 0.43 25.79 -2.90
C GLY A 439 -0.95 26.32 -3.25
N ALA A 440 -1.86 25.48 -3.74
CA ALA A 440 -3.27 25.87 -3.84
C ALA A 440 -3.88 26.18 -2.46
N ASP A 441 -4.86 27.08 -2.45
CA ASP A 441 -5.59 27.48 -1.25
C ASP A 441 -6.50 26.35 -0.74
N THR A 442 -6.52 26.12 0.58
CA THR A 442 -7.28 25.02 1.21
C THR A 442 -8.75 25.06 0.81
N LYS A 443 -9.41 26.20 0.94
CA LYS A 443 -10.84 26.32 0.63
C LYS A 443 -11.12 26.01 -0.84
N THR A 444 -10.29 26.54 -1.73
CA THR A 444 -10.42 26.31 -3.17
C THR A 444 -10.34 24.83 -3.53
N VAL A 445 -9.38 24.11 -2.94
CA VAL A 445 -9.22 22.66 -3.17
C VAL A 445 -10.43 21.89 -2.62
N LEU A 446 -10.87 22.18 -1.39
CA LEU A 446 -12.03 21.49 -0.81
C LEU A 446 -13.34 21.78 -1.57
N ASP A 447 -13.53 22.99 -2.09
CA ASP A 447 -14.68 23.32 -2.96
C ASP A 447 -14.66 22.51 -4.27
N GLN A 448 -13.47 22.23 -4.82
CA GLN A 448 -13.34 21.42 -6.04
C GLN A 448 -13.64 19.94 -5.78
N ILE A 449 -13.21 19.42 -4.63
CA ILE A 449 -13.51 18.05 -4.21
C ILE A 449 -15.00 17.90 -3.94
N GLU A 450 -15.61 18.85 -3.21
CA GLU A 450 -17.07 18.85 -2.99
C GLU A 450 -17.85 18.85 -4.31
N ALA A 451 -17.39 19.59 -5.32
CA ALA A 451 -18.04 19.65 -6.62
C ALA A 451 -17.94 18.35 -7.45
N SER A 452 -17.05 17.43 -7.09
CA SER A 452 -16.92 16.12 -7.75
C SER A 452 -17.85 15.06 -7.14
N TRP A 453 -18.45 15.33 -5.98
CA TRP A 453 -19.26 14.36 -5.28
C TRP A 453 -20.49 13.93 -6.13
N PRO A 454 -20.74 12.62 -6.31
CA PRO A 454 -21.86 12.16 -7.12
C PRO A 454 -23.20 12.65 -6.58
N ALA A 455 -24.06 13.11 -7.48
CA ALA A 455 -25.42 13.46 -7.11
C ALA A 455 -26.18 12.22 -6.62
N SER A 456 -26.76 12.32 -5.42
CA SER A 456 -27.61 11.31 -4.79
C SER A 456 -28.91 11.02 -5.53
#